data_AF-A0A7S0K4H0-F1
#
_entry.id   AF-A0A7S0K4H0-F1
#
_cell.length_a   1.000
_cell.length_b   1.000
_cell.length_c   1.000
_cell.angle_alpha   90.00
_cell.angle_beta   90.00
_cell.angle_gamma   90.00
#
_symmetry.space_group_name_H-M   'P 1'
#
loop_
_entity.id
_entity.type
_entity.pdbx_description
1 polymer ?
#
loop_
_entity_poly.entity_id
_entity_poly.type
_entity_poly.pdbx_seq_one_letter_code
_entity_poly.pdbx_strand_id
1 'polypeptide(L)'
;ASSTAAAAAAAGGGASVGAVLASDPQSVYAKPSEECLQRLLDRLEGLLATMTANRWLTALPQLTSRICHRHGRVAGFIQRTLQLVSLLFPRQSHWSIVSLSRSTVRLRAERAHQVLDLIRGSAGLPGHQAQVGLYNSTVKALV
;
A
#
# COMPACT_ATOMS: atom_id res chain seq x y z
N ALA A 1 31.65 -12.26 -63.88
CA ALA A 1 31.95 -10.82 -63.85
C ALA A 1 31.07 -10.18 -62.79
N SER A 2 31.50 -9.96 -61.54
CA SER A 2 32.52 -9.01 -61.06
C SER A 2 32.05 -7.54 -61.07
N SER A 3 31.58 -7.06 -59.92
CA SER A 3 32.06 -5.84 -59.20
C SER A 3 31.07 -5.53 -58.06
N THR A 4 31.29 -5.77 -56.76
CA THR A 4 32.29 -5.31 -55.78
C THR A 4 32.43 -3.80 -55.62
N ALA A 5 31.88 -3.28 -54.50
CA ALA A 5 32.45 -2.26 -53.60
C ALA A 5 31.50 -2.22 -52.37
N ALA A 6 31.76 -2.75 -51.18
CA ALA A 6 32.93 -2.74 -50.30
C ALA A 6 33.38 -1.35 -49.86
N ALA A 7 32.81 -0.85 -48.76
CA ALA A 7 33.50 0.01 -47.80
C ALA A 7 32.74 0.03 -46.46
N ALA A 8 33.22 -0.76 -45.52
CA ALA A 8 32.99 -0.59 -44.09
C ALA A 8 34.01 0.42 -43.54
N ALA A 9 33.61 1.31 -42.62
CA ALA A 9 34.39 1.67 -41.42
C ALA A 9 33.71 2.76 -40.58
N ALA A 10 33.36 2.35 -39.36
CA ALA A 10 33.70 2.98 -38.08
C ALA A 10 33.22 4.41 -37.71
N ALA A 11 32.45 4.40 -36.61
CA ALA A 11 32.66 5.21 -35.39
C ALA A 11 32.56 6.73 -35.50
N GLY A 12 31.46 7.26 -34.96
CA GLY A 12 31.36 8.66 -34.56
C GLY A 12 30.18 8.83 -33.61
N GLY A 13 30.47 8.98 -32.33
CA GLY A 13 29.48 9.10 -31.27
C GLY A 13 28.61 10.35 -31.39
N GLY A 14 27.49 10.29 -30.68
CA GLY A 14 26.57 11.40 -30.56
C GLY A 14 25.20 10.91 -30.16
N ALA A 15 25.08 10.41 -28.93
CA ALA A 15 23.78 10.34 -28.26
C ALA A 15 23.12 11.72 -28.41
N SER A 16 22.05 11.81 -29.20
CA SER A 16 21.23 13.01 -29.26
C SER A 16 20.44 13.08 -27.95
N VAL A 17 21.12 13.60 -26.92
CA VAL A 17 20.55 14.05 -25.64
C VAL A 17 19.47 15.13 -25.86
N GLY A 18 19.29 15.61 -27.09
CA GLY A 18 18.31 16.63 -27.48
C GLY A 18 16.87 16.17 -27.68
N ALA A 19 16.53 14.88 -27.66
CA ALA A 19 15.12 14.44 -27.82
C ALA A 19 14.31 14.41 -26.51
N VAL A 20 14.96 14.58 -25.35
CA VAL A 20 14.30 14.50 -24.03
C VAL A 20 13.63 15.84 -23.64
N LEU A 21 13.84 16.93 -24.38
CA LEU A 21 13.38 18.27 -23.98
C LEU A 21 12.17 18.81 -24.75
N ALA A 22 11.33 17.93 -25.29
CA ALA A 22 10.01 18.30 -25.83
C ALA A 22 8.85 17.61 -25.09
N SER A 23 9.03 17.24 -23.83
CA SER A 23 7.90 16.90 -22.97
C SER A 23 7.24 18.19 -22.50
N ASP A 24 6.01 18.44 -22.93
CA ASP A 24 5.14 19.49 -22.40
C ASP A 24 5.29 19.62 -20.87
N PRO A 25 5.50 20.82 -20.30
CA PRO A 25 5.66 21.00 -18.86
C PRO A 25 4.39 20.61 -18.07
N GLN A 26 3.24 20.46 -18.74
CA GLN A 26 2.02 19.90 -18.13
C GLN A 26 1.96 18.37 -18.13
N SER A 27 2.78 17.66 -18.92
CA SER A 27 2.78 16.18 -19.00
C SER A 27 3.38 15.52 -17.75
N VAL A 28 4.21 16.24 -16.98
CA VAL A 28 4.82 15.72 -15.74
C VAL A 28 3.79 15.46 -14.65
N TYR A 29 2.62 16.12 -14.73
CA TYR A 29 1.48 15.94 -13.82
C TYR A 29 0.28 15.29 -14.50
N ALA A 30 0.49 14.52 -15.58
CA ALA A 30 -0.57 13.69 -16.13
C ALA A 30 -1.11 12.80 -15.02
N LYS A 31 -2.41 12.90 -14.74
CA LYS A 31 -3.08 12.08 -13.74
C LYS A 31 -2.71 10.62 -14.04
N PRO A 32 -2.07 9.89 -13.11
CA PRO A 32 -1.71 8.50 -13.33
C PRO A 32 -2.93 7.74 -13.80
N SER A 33 -2.77 6.92 -14.84
CA SER A 33 -3.89 6.15 -15.38
C SER A 33 -4.53 5.32 -14.27
N GLU A 34 -5.87 5.24 -14.28
CA GLU A 34 -6.61 4.44 -13.30
C GLU A 34 -6.09 3.00 -13.27
N GLU A 35 -5.72 2.45 -14.42
CA GLU A 35 -5.08 1.14 -14.52
C GLU A 35 -3.77 1.01 -13.73
N CYS A 36 -2.94 2.06 -13.68
CA CYS A 36 -1.71 2.05 -12.91
C CYS A 36 -2.02 1.96 -11.40
N LEU A 37 -3.02 2.73 -10.94
CA LEU A 37 -3.49 2.67 -9.56
C LEU A 37 -3.99 1.26 -9.21
N GLN A 38 -4.77 0.65 -10.10
CA GLN A 38 -5.29 -0.71 -9.89
C GLN A 38 -4.17 -1.74 -9.80
N ARG A 39 -3.24 -1.73 -10.76
CA ARG A 39 -2.05 -2.61 -10.75
C ARG A 39 -1.21 -2.44 -9.48
N LEU A 40 -1.07 -1.21 -8.99
CA LEU A 40 -0.36 -0.93 -7.75
C LEU A 40 -1.12 -1.48 -6.54
N LEU A 41 -2.43 -1.28 -6.46
CA LEU A 41 -3.26 -1.79 -5.38
C LEU A 41 -3.22 -3.32 -5.32
N ASP A 42 -3.29 -4.01 -6.46
CA ASP A 42 -3.23 -5.48 -6.51
C ASP A 42 -1.89 -6.00 -5.96
N ARG A 43 -0.79 -5.31 -6.27
CA ARG A 43 0.54 -5.62 -5.69
C ARG A 43 0.57 -5.36 -4.19
N LEU A 44 0.01 -4.24 -3.73
CA LEU A 44 -0.06 -3.90 -2.29
C LEU A 44 -0.92 -4.91 -1.51
N GLU A 45 -2.00 -5.42 -2.11
CA GLU A 45 -2.82 -6.49 -1.52
C GLU A 45 -2.04 -7.80 -1.39
N GLY A 46 -1.24 -8.17 -2.40
CA GLY A 46 -0.31 -9.31 -2.30
C GLY A 46 0.73 -9.12 -1.19
N LEU A 47 1.22 -7.89 -1.00
CA LEU A 47 2.14 -7.56 0.09
C LEU A 47 1.47 -7.62 1.46
N LEU A 48 0.19 -7.28 1.57
CA LEU A 48 -0.54 -7.37 2.83
C LEU A 48 -0.62 -8.83 3.34
N ALA A 49 -0.72 -9.80 2.43
CA ALA A 49 -0.75 -11.23 2.77
C ALA A 49 0.64 -11.81 3.10
N THR A 50 1.70 -11.29 2.48
CA THR A 50 3.07 -11.84 2.59
C THR A 50 3.93 -11.13 3.62
N MET A 51 3.64 -9.86 3.94
CA MET A 51 4.46 -9.04 4.82
C MET A 51 4.05 -9.16 6.29
N THR A 52 5.03 -9.14 7.20
CA THR A 52 4.79 -9.15 8.64
C THR A 52 4.01 -7.90 9.09
N ALA A 53 2.97 -8.10 9.89
CA ALA A 53 2.08 -7.05 10.39
C ALA A 53 2.79 -5.90 11.14
N ASN A 54 3.93 -6.17 11.78
CA ASN A 54 4.77 -5.15 12.44
C ASN A 54 5.15 -3.99 11.50
N ARG A 55 5.38 -4.26 10.22
CA ARG A 55 5.76 -3.22 9.25
C ARG A 55 4.58 -2.31 8.89
N TRP A 56 3.34 -2.79 9.01
CA TRP A 56 2.15 -1.96 8.83
C TRP A 56 1.85 -1.12 10.07
N LEU A 57 2.26 -1.59 11.26
CA LEU A 57 2.10 -0.86 12.51
C LEU A 57 2.92 0.43 12.54
N THR A 58 4.12 0.45 11.94
CA THR A 58 4.93 1.68 11.84
C THR A 58 4.29 2.72 10.93
N ALA A 59 3.46 2.30 9.96
CA ALA A 59 2.71 3.16 9.06
C ALA A 59 1.33 3.57 9.61
N LEU A 60 1.00 3.21 10.86
CA LEU A 60 -0.32 3.45 11.45
C LEU A 60 -0.73 4.94 11.45
N PRO A 61 0.13 5.91 11.83
CA PRO A 61 -0.23 7.34 11.75
C PRO A 61 -0.56 7.80 10.33
N GLN A 62 0.16 7.28 9.34
CA GLN A 62 -0.02 7.62 7.93
C GLN A 62 -1.34 7.05 7.41
N LEU A 63 -1.65 5.79 7.74
CA LEU A 63 -2.90 5.13 7.38
C LEU A 63 -4.11 5.82 8.00
N THR A 64 -4.04 6.15 9.29
CA THR A 64 -5.12 6.83 10.02
C THR A 64 -5.39 8.24 9.48
N SER A 65 -4.35 8.98 9.10
CA SER A 65 -4.52 10.30 8.46
C SER A 65 -5.27 10.24 7.12
N ARG A 66 -5.14 9.12 6.38
CA ARG A 66 -5.70 8.92 5.04
C ARG A 66 -6.95 8.05 5.00
N ILE A 67 -7.55 7.73 6.14
CA ILE A 67 -8.76 6.91 6.23
C ILE A 67 -9.97 7.47 5.44
N CYS A 68 -9.99 8.78 5.17
CA CYS A 68 -11.03 9.48 4.41
C CYS A 68 -10.73 9.59 2.90
N HIS A 69 -9.91 8.71 2.33
CA HIS A 69 -9.58 8.81 0.91
C HIS A 69 -10.85 8.70 0.04
N ARG A 70 -10.98 9.60 -0.95
CA ARG A 70 -12.09 9.60 -1.92
C ARG A 70 -12.19 8.32 -2.77
N HIS A 71 -11.09 7.61 -3.00
CA HIS A 71 -11.06 6.45 -3.87
C HIS A 71 -11.43 5.20 -3.07
N GLY A 72 -12.55 4.57 -3.43
CA GLY A 72 -13.14 3.46 -2.66
C GLY A 72 -12.19 2.28 -2.48
N ARG A 73 -11.47 1.86 -3.53
CA ARG A 73 -10.51 0.75 -3.42
C ARG A 73 -9.35 1.06 -2.46
N VAL A 74 -8.85 2.30 -2.47
CA VAL A 74 -7.74 2.71 -1.58
C VAL A 74 -8.24 2.77 -0.14
N ALA A 75 -9.43 3.33 0.08
CA ALA A 75 -10.05 3.35 1.41
C ALA A 75 -10.27 1.92 1.94
N GLY A 76 -10.77 1.00 1.11
CA GLY A 76 -10.94 -0.41 1.48
C GLY A 76 -9.62 -1.14 1.77
N PHE A 77 -8.54 -0.81 1.05
CA PHE A 77 -7.19 -1.30 1.38
C PHE A 77 -6.74 -0.79 2.75
N ILE A 78 -6.87 0.52 3.01
CA ILE A 78 -6.51 1.12 4.31
C ILE A 78 -7.30 0.48 5.45
N GLN A 79 -8.60 0.26 5.28
CA GLN A 79 -9.46 -0.37 6.29
C GLN A 79 -9.03 -1.81 6.61
N ARG A 80 -8.73 -2.62 5.59
CA ARG A 80 -8.23 -4.00 5.76
C ARG A 80 -6.87 -4.01 6.48
N THR A 81 -5.96 -3.11 6.11
CA THR A 81 -4.66 -2.99 6.77
C THR A 81 -4.80 -2.57 8.23
N LEU A 82 -5.67 -1.60 8.53
CA LEU A 82 -5.96 -1.18 9.90
C LEU A 82 -6.60 -2.32 10.71
N GLN A 83 -7.52 -3.08 10.13
CA GLN A 83 -8.11 -4.26 10.76
C GLN A 83 -7.02 -5.27 11.13
N LEU A 84 -6.15 -5.64 10.18
CA LEU A 84 -5.06 -6.60 10.40
C LEU A 84 -4.12 -6.16 11.53
N VAL A 85 -3.71 -4.89 11.53
CA VAL A 85 -2.85 -4.33 12.58
C VAL A 85 -3.56 -4.33 13.95
N SER A 86 -4.86 -4.05 13.96
CA SER A 86 -5.67 -4.02 15.19
C SER A 86 -5.90 -5.37 15.82
N LEU A 87 -6.02 -6.38 14.98
CA LEU A 87 -6.17 -7.76 15.42
C LEU A 87 -4.87 -8.30 16.03
N LEU A 88 -3.72 -7.97 15.44
CA LEU A 88 -2.42 -8.50 15.90
C LEU A 88 -1.79 -7.65 17.01
N PHE A 89 -2.00 -6.33 17.01
CA PHE A 89 -1.44 -5.40 18.00
C PHE A 89 -2.51 -4.49 18.61
N PRO A 90 -3.54 -5.07 19.28
CA PRO A 90 -4.66 -4.29 19.82
C PRO A 90 -4.18 -3.22 20.80
N ARG A 91 -3.24 -3.54 21.70
CA ARG A 91 -2.72 -2.58 22.69
C ARG A 91 -2.12 -1.32 22.06
N GLN A 92 -1.49 -1.42 20.89
CA GLN A 92 -0.78 -0.31 20.25
C GLN A 92 -1.66 0.49 19.29
N SER A 93 -2.62 -0.17 18.63
CA SER A 93 -3.42 0.43 17.55
C SER A 93 -4.83 0.83 17.97
N HIS A 94 -5.36 0.26 19.05
CA HIS A 94 -6.76 0.45 19.46
C HIS A 94 -7.08 1.93 19.73
N TRP A 95 -6.23 2.63 20.50
CA TRP A 95 -6.45 4.03 20.85
C TRP A 95 -6.49 4.94 19.61
N SER A 96 -5.67 4.66 18.61
CA SER A 96 -5.64 5.40 17.35
C SER A 96 -6.99 5.29 16.61
N ILE A 97 -7.59 4.10 16.57
CA ILE A 97 -8.86 3.87 15.86
C ILE A 97 -10.06 4.40 16.66
N VAL A 98 -10.07 4.21 17.98
CA VAL A 98 -11.13 4.74 18.86
C VAL A 98 -11.12 6.26 18.88
N SER A 99 -9.96 6.91 18.77
CA SER A 99 -9.89 8.37 18.63
C SER A 99 -10.55 8.85 17.33
N LEU A 100 -10.34 8.14 16.22
CA LEU A 100 -10.94 8.49 14.92
C LEU A 100 -12.46 8.37 14.89
N SER A 101 -13.04 7.41 15.63
CA SER A 101 -14.50 7.23 15.68
C SER A 101 -15.21 8.40 16.37
N ARG A 102 -14.50 9.15 17.21
CA ARG A 102 -14.99 10.35 17.90
C ARG A 102 -14.69 11.66 17.17
N SER A 103 -14.25 11.59 15.91
CA SER A 103 -13.89 12.79 15.14
C SER A 103 -15.13 13.63 14.81
N THR A 104 -14.95 14.95 14.78
CA THR A 104 -15.96 15.91 14.32
C THR A 104 -16.26 15.79 12.82
N VAL A 105 -15.33 15.21 12.04
CA VAL A 105 -15.50 14.95 10.62
C VAL A 105 -16.31 13.66 10.42
N ARG A 106 -17.57 13.78 9.98
CA ARG A 106 -18.51 12.64 9.85
C ARG A 106 -17.94 11.48 9.04
N LEU A 107 -17.38 11.75 7.86
CA LEU A 107 -16.78 10.72 7.01
C LEU A 107 -15.64 9.96 7.73
N ARG A 108 -14.86 10.65 8.56
CA ARG A 108 -13.77 10.02 9.32
C ARG A 108 -14.32 9.09 10.40
N ALA A 109 -15.31 9.57 11.14
CA ALA A 109 -15.99 8.78 12.16
C ALA A 109 -16.64 7.53 11.55
N GLU A 110 -17.39 7.68 10.46
CA GLU A 110 -18.03 6.57 9.74
C GLU A 110 -17.02 5.52 9.28
N ARG A 111 -15.90 5.94 8.67
CA ARG A 111 -14.86 4.99 8.22
C ARG A 111 -14.18 4.28 9.40
N ALA A 112 -13.98 4.97 10.53
CA ALA A 112 -13.43 4.36 11.73
C ALA A 112 -14.41 3.37 12.37
N HIS A 113 -15.72 3.68 12.38
CA HIS A 113 -16.75 2.75 12.83
C HIS A 113 -16.79 1.48 11.96
N GLN A 114 -16.70 1.62 10.63
CA GLN A 114 -16.58 0.46 9.73
C GLN A 114 -15.39 -0.44 10.09
N VAL A 115 -14.23 0.13 10.42
CA VAL A 115 -13.06 -0.63 10.86
C VAL A 115 -13.32 -1.34 12.19
N LEU A 116 -13.94 -0.67 13.16
CA LEU A 116 -14.30 -1.27 14.46
C LEU A 116 -15.28 -2.43 14.30
N ASP A 117 -16.25 -2.30 13.40
CA ASP A 117 -17.23 -3.36 13.13
C ASP A 117 -16.58 -4.55 12.43
N LEU A 118 -15.65 -4.31 11.50
CA LEU A 118 -14.84 -5.37 10.89
C LEU A 118 -14.01 -6.12 11.94
N ILE A 119 -13.38 -5.40 12.88
CA ILE A 119 -12.62 -6.00 13.98
C ILE A 119 -13.52 -6.88 14.85
N ARG A 120 -14.70 -6.35 15.24
CA ARG A 120 -15.70 -7.08 16.04
C ARG A 120 -16.17 -8.35 15.35
N GLY A 121 -16.45 -8.28 14.04
CA GLY A 121 -16.83 -9.44 13.24
C GLY A 121 -15.75 -10.51 13.15
N SER A 122 -14.47 -10.11 13.13
CA SER A 122 -13.33 -11.04 13.07
C SER A 122 -12.89 -11.63 14.41
N ALA A 123 -13.26 -11.02 15.54
CA ALA A 123 -12.87 -11.48 16.88
C ALA A 123 -13.49 -12.84 17.27
N GLY A 124 -14.53 -13.29 16.56
CA GLY A 124 -15.19 -14.58 16.79
C GLY A 124 -14.63 -15.78 16.01
N LEU A 125 -13.61 -15.60 15.16
CA LEU A 125 -13.09 -16.68 14.31
C LEU A 125 -11.97 -17.48 15.01
N PRO A 126 -12.07 -18.82 15.12
CA PRO A 126 -11.13 -19.66 15.87
C PRO A 126 -9.69 -19.65 15.34
N GLY A 127 -9.45 -19.28 14.07
CA GLY A 127 -8.10 -19.12 13.50
C GLY A 127 -7.32 -17.92 14.03
N HIS A 128 -7.99 -16.92 14.61
CA HIS A 128 -7.37 -15.67 15.05
C HIS A 128 -6.52 -15.84 16.33
N GLN A 129 -7.02 -16.59 17.32
CA GLN A 129 -6.21 -16.94 18.49
C GLN A 129 -5.04 -17.85 18.14
N ALA A 130 -5.17 -18.70 17.11
CA ALA A 130 -4.08 -19.56 16.65
C ALA A 130 -2.93 -18.75 16.03
N GLN A 131 -3.22 -17.70 15.23
CA GLN A 131 -2.18 -16.88 14.59
C GLN A 131 -1.49 -15.92 15.58
N VAL A 132 -2.25 -15.36 16.54
CA VAL A 132 -1.70 -14.60 17.68
C VAL A 132 -0.88 -15.53 18.61
N GLY A 133 -1.32 -16.78 18.78
CA GLY A 133 -0.61 -17.82 19.51
C GLY A 133 0.73 -18.20 18.87
N LEU A 134 0.76 -18.40 17.55
CA LEU A 134 1.98 -18.66 16.79
C LEU A 134 2.98 -17.50 16.86
N TYR A 135 2.49 -16.26 16.80
CA TYR A 135 3.35 -15.08 16.95
C TYR A 135 3.96 -15.01 18.37
N ASN A 136 3.15 -15.21 19.42
CA ASN A 136 3.62 -15.20 20.80
C ASN A 136 4.53 -16.39 21.15
N SER A 137 4.32 -17.58 20.57
CA SER A 137 5.20 -18.74 20.81
C SER A 137 6.56 -18.56 20.16
N THR A 138 6.59 -18.00 18.94
CA THR A 138 7.83 -17.76 18.21
C THR A 138 8.67 -16.66 18.87
N VAL A 139 8.03 -15.60 19.38
CA VAL A 139 8.73 -14.55 20.13
C VAL A 139 9.23 -15.06 21.49
N LYS A 140 8.46 -15.89 22.21
CA LYS A 140 8.94 -16.54 23.45
C LYS A 140 10.06 -17.55 23.25
N ALA A 141 10.18 -18.15 22.06
CA ALA A 141 11.25 -19.09 21.76
C ALA A 141 12.58 -18.39 21.40
N LEU A 142 12.54 -17.07 21.15
CA LEU A 142 13.68 -16.24 20.75
C LEU A 142 14.24 -15.38 21.90
N VAL A 143 13.58 -15.35 23.06
CA VAL A 143 13.98 -14.63 24.28
C VAL A 143 14.19 -15.64 25.40
#